data_AF-A0A1A8SAW9-F1
#
_entry.id   AF-A0A1A8SAW9-F1
#
_cell.length_a   1.000
_cell.length_b   1.000
_cell.length_c   1.000
_cell.angle_alpha   90.00
_cell.angle_beta   90.00
_cell.angle_gamma   90.00
#
_symmetry.space_group_name_H-M   'P 1'
#
loop_
_entity.id
_entity.type
_entity.pdbx_description
1 polymer ?
#
loop_
_entity_poly.entity_id
_entity_poly.type
_entity_poly.pdbx_seq_one_letter_code
_entity_poly.pdbx_strand_id
1 'polypeptide(L)'
;GRGGRGGVRRPQTKVVYDDNSDEEDDNLSYRSDEDELNDNPSSDLEDEEALGNESDYLEDLPDDEDASYCTESSFRSHSTLESTPGRKRSRALRPRSPILEAKDIPPLELPKSSEDLLVPTSQFLNVSAVYEVLRNFGTVLRLSLFRFEDFCAALTSQEQCTLLAETHISLLKAILREEDTSNTTFGPADVKDSVNSTLYFVDGMTWPEVVRAYCESDSEYRHVLPFLENEDYPYEPLENKIKVLQFLVDQFLATNIARE
;
A
#
# COMPACT_ATOMS: atom_id res chain seq x y z
N GLY A 1 -48.90 31.88 -57.59
CA GLY A 1 -48.78 30.85 -56.55
C GLY A 1 -47.37 30.29 -56.54
N ARG A 2 -46.87 30.03 -55.31
CA ARG A 2 -45.68 29.24 -54.91
C ARG A 2 -44.26 29.76 -55.16
N GLY A 3 -43.48 29.70 -54.07
CA GLY A 3 -42.01 29.71 -53.98
C GLY A 3 -41.50 30.89 -53.15
N GLY A 4 -40.81 30.78 -52.01
CA GLY A 4 -40.18 29.66 -51.29
C GLY A 4 -38.82 30.11 -50.73
N ARG A 5 -38.42 29.57 -49.56
CA ARG A 5 -37.14 29.72 -48.79
C ARG A 5 -37.15 30.90 -47.80
N GLY A 6 -36.79 30.77 -46.53
CA GLY A 6 -36.09 29.74 -45.75
C GLY A 6 -35.22 30.48 -44.72
N GLY A 7 -35.24 30.09 -43.43
CA GLY A 7 -34.42 30.77 -42.43
C GLY A 7 -34.74 30.37 -40.98
N VAL A 8 -33.88 29.53 -40.43
CA VAL A 8 -33.97 28.79 -39.16
C VAL A 8 -33.90 29.70 -37.92
N ARG A 9 -34.75 29.41 -36.91
CA ARG A 9 -34.70 29.98 -35.55
C ARG A 9 -33.54 29.37 -34.76
N ARG A 10 -32.69 30.21 -34.15
CA ARG A 10 -31.78 29.85 -33.04
C ARG A 10 -32.31 30.50 -31.75
N PRO A 11 -32.38 29.81 -30.61
CA PRO A 11 -32.56 30.45 -29.32
C PRO A 11 -31.19 30.89 -28.79
N GLN A 12 -31.03 32.19 -28.50
CA GLN A 12 -29.93 32.69 -27.67
C GLN A 12 -30.42 32.70 -26.21
N THR A 13 -29.97 31.74 -25.41
CA THR A 13 -30.01 31.83 -23.95
C THR A 13 -28.94 32.83 -23.52
N LYS A 14 -29.33 34.09 -23.30
CA LYS A 14 -28.50 35.05 -22.57
C LYS A 14 -28.60 34.72 -21.09
N VAL A 15 -27.54 34.14 -20.55
CA VAL A 15 -27.31 34.07 -19.10
C VAL A 15 -26.83 35.47 -18.69
N VAL A 16 -27.63 36.15 -17.87
CA VAL A 16 -27.25 37.42 -17.23
C VAL A 16 -26.57 37.03 -15.92
N TYR A 17 -25.30 37.36 -15.77
CA TYR A 17 -24.61 37.28 -14.49
C TYR A 17 -24.94 38.55 -13.71
N ASP A 18 -25.53 38.37 -12.53
CA ASP A 18 -25.77 39.43 -11.56
C ASP A 18 -24.48 39.60 -10.76
N ASP A 19 -23.80 40.71 -11.02
CA ASP A 19 -22.59 41.17 -10.33
C ASP A 19 -23.03 42.06 -9.17
N ASN A 20 -23.35 41.44 -8.04
CA ASN A 20 -23.45 42.13 -6.76
C ASN A 20 -22.28 41.69 -5.88
N SER A 21 -21.26 42.51 -5.93
CA SER A 21 -20.20 42.64 -4.94
C SER A 21 -20.76 43.45 -3.76
N ASP A 22 -21.16 42.77 -2.70
CA ASP A 22 -21.29 43.40 -1.39
C ASP A 22 -20.17 42.84 -0.50
N GLU A 23 -19.15 43.67 -0.36
CA GLU A 23 -18.15 43.63 0.71
C GLU A 23 -18.88 43.93 2.02
N GLU A 24 -18.97 42.95 2.93
CA GLU A 24 -19.30 43.22 4.33
C GLU A 24 -18.06 43.00 5.19
N ASP A 25 -17.76 44.06 5.93
CA ASP A 25 -16.55 44.36 6.67
C ASP A 25 -16.21 43.41 7.81
N ASP A 26 -14.90 43.30 8.01
CA ASP A 26 -14.18 42.85 9.20
C ASP A 26 -14.79 43.35 10.53
N ASN A 27 -15.03 42.44 11.49
CA ASN A 27 -14.68 42.68 12.89
C ASN A 27 -14.68 41.40 13.75
N LEU A 28 -13.68 40.52 13.60
CA LEU A 28 -13.39 39.50 14.62
C LEU A 28 -12.50 40.12 15.71
N SER A 29 -13.16 40.50 16.80
CA SER A 29 -12.56 41.02 18.03
C SER A 29 -11.65 39.99 18.71
N TYR A 30 -10.35 40.27 18.75
CA TYR A 30 -9.39 39.62 19.64
C TYR A 30 -9.62 40.12 21.06
N ARG A 31 -10.30 39.34 21.91
CA ARG A 31 -10.22 39.54 23.37
C ARG A 31 -8.95 38.88 23.89
N SER A 32 -7.91 39.70 24.00
CA SER A 32 -6.85 39.52 24.99
C SER A 32 -7.35 40.19 26.26
N ASP A 33 -7.68 39.41 27.28
CA ASP A 33 -7.74 39.91 28.65
C ASP A 33 -6.54 39.27 29.37
N GLU A 34 -5.48 40.06 29.39
CA GLU A 34 -4.38 40.03 30.34
C GLU A 34 -4.88 40.35 31.76
N ASP A 35 -4.24 39.75 32.78
CA ASP A 35 -4.24 40.03 34.23
C ASP A 35 -4.22 38.66 34.96
N GLU A 36 -3.36 38.34 35.92
CA GLU A 36 -2.47 39.15 36.74
C GLU A 36 -1.40 38.22 37.35
N LEU A 37 -0.26 38.82 37.64
CA LEU A 37 0.93 38.28 38.28
C LEU A 37 0.62 37.65 39.65
N ASN A 38 1.27 36.52 39.95
CA ASN A 38 1.70 36.26 41.33
C ASN A 38 3.10 35.64 41.34
N ASP A 39 4.08 36.52 41.53
CA ASP A 39 5.40 36.20 42.04
C ASP A 39 5.28 35.52 43.42
N ASN A 40 5.95 34.39 43.65
CA ASN A 40 7.09 34.37 44.55
C ASN A 40 7.88 33.02 44.46
N PRO A 41 9.21 33.04 44.62
CA PRO A 41 10.09 31.89 44.46
C PRO A 41 10.44 31.22 45.80
N SER A 42 10.77 29.94 45.76
CA SER A 42 11.55 29.22 46.79
C SER A 42 12.21 28.04 46.06
N SER A 43 13.49 28.05 45.67
CA SER A 43 14.73 27.96 46.46
C SER A 43 14.79 26.77 47.42
N ASP A 44 15.33 25.66 46.93
CA ASP A 44 16.38 24.82 47.54
C ASP A 44 16.80 23.80 46.45
N LEU A 45 18.03 23.82 45.89
CA LEU A 45 19.30 23.38 46.51
C LEU A 45 19.13 21.95 47.07
N GLU A 46 19.85 20.91 46.65
CA GLU A 46 21.28 20.77 46.38
C GLU A 46 21.48 19.32 45.87
N ASP A 47 22.53 19.09 45.06
CA ASP A 47 23.45 17.93 45.20
C ASP A 47 22.97 16.53 44.74
N GLU A 48 23.77 15.65 44.12
CA GLU A 48 25.22 15.59 43.91
C GLU A 48 25.52 14.48 42.86
N GLU A 49 26.72 14.59 42.30
CA GLU A 49 27.62 13.50 41.87
C GLU A 49 27.34 12.60 40.65
N ALA A 50 28.21 12.85 39.67
CA ALA A 50 28.75 11.90 38.71
C ALA A 50 29.48 10.72 39.38
N LEU A 51 29.22 9.51 38.88
CA LEU A 51 30.14 8.38 38.81
C LEU A 51 29.94 7.81 37.39
N GLY A 52 30.91 7.71 36.48
CA GLY A 52 32.28 7.25 36.68
C GLY A 52 32.34 5.75 36.37
N ASN A 53 33.19 5.39 35.41
CA ASN A 53 33.76 4.07 35.13
C ASN A 53 33.13 3.11 34.09
N GLU A 54 33.72 3.15 32.89
CA GLU A 54 34.40 2.06 32.16
C GLU A 54 34.25 0.60 32.66
N SER A 55 34.01 -0.33 31.73
CA SER A 55 34.88 -1.51 31.53
C SER A 55 34.29 -2.50 30.51
N ASP A 56 35.18 -2.93 29.62
CA ASP A 56 35.11 -4.05 28.67
C ASP A 56 34.35 -5.29 29.15
N TYR A 57 33.60 -5.90 28.22
CA TYR A 57 33.50 -7.36 28.15
C TYR A 57 33.61 -7.80 26.68
N LEU A 58 34.85 -8.06 26.29
CA LEU A 58 35.23 -8.86 25.14
C LEU A 58 35.08 -10.33 25.53
N GLU A 59 34.25 -11.09 24.83
CA GLU A 59 34.41 -12.54 24.73
C GLU A 59 34.25 -12.95 23.27
N ASP A 60 35.37 -13.40 22.72
CA ASP A 60 35.60 -13.83 21.36
C ASP A 60 35.38 -15.36 21.30
N LEU A 61 34.44 -15.76 20.43
CA LEU A 61 34.28 -16.98 19.60
C LEU A 61 34.81 -18.37 20.08
N PRO A 62 34.15 -19.45 19.62
CA PRO A 62 34.62 -20.02 18.36
C PRO A 62 33.50 -20.34 17.35
N ASP A 63 33.88 -20.17 16.08
CA ASP A 63 33.35 -20.91 14.93
C ASP A 63 33.29 -22.41 15.22
N ASP A 64 32.14 -23.02 14.91
CA ASP A 64 32.10 -24.40 14.43
C ASP A 64 31.07 -24.48 13.30
N GLU A 65 31.58 -24.49 12.08
CA GLU A 65 30.91 -25.04 10.93
C GLU A 65 30.68 -26.54 11.17
N ASP A 66 29.43 -27.00 11.33
CA ASP A 66 29.07 -28.35 10.91
C ASP A 66 27.65 -28.39 10.32
N ALA A 67 27.62 -28.58 9.01
CA ALA A 67 26.44 -28.86 8.23
C ALA A 67 25.94 -30.27 8.53
N SER A 68 24.92 -30.40 9.40
CA SER A 68 24.23 -31.68 9.60
C SER A 68 22.73 -31.55 9.30
N TYR A 69 22.36 -32.10 8.14
CA TYR A 69 21.01 -32.30 7.66
C TYR A 69 20.33 -33.41 8.50
N CYS A 70 19.83 -33.07 9.69
CA CYS A 70 19.14 -34.03 10.57
C CYS A 70 17.71 -34.30 10.08
N THR A 71 17.60 -35.15 9.07
CA THR A 71 16.33 -35.79 8.67
C THR A 71 16.25 -37.17 9.29
N GLU A 72 15.83 -37.31 10.55
CA GLU A 72 15.18 -38.56 10.99
C GLU A 72 14.52 -38.47 12.36
N SER A 73 13.20 -38.64 12.31
CA SER A 73 12.34 -39.33 13.28
C SER A 73 12.90 -39.68 14.66
N SER A 74 12.33 -39.05 15.69
CA SER A 74 12.12 -39.70 16.99
C SER A 74 10.87 -39.16 17.68
N PHE A 75 9.69 -39.66 17.28
CA PHE A 75 8.52 -39.66 18.17
C PHE A 75 8.53 -40.95 18.99
N ARG A 76 9.48 -41.08 19.92
CA ARG A 76 9.43 -42.06 21.00
C ARG A 76 8.75 -41.42 22.21
N SER A 77 7.42 -41.38 22.18
CA SER A 77 6.65 -41.12 23.40
C SER A 77 6.68 -42.36 24.27
N HIS A 78 7.41 -42.30 25.39
CA HIS A 78 7.28 -43.23 26.50
C HIS A 78 5.91 -43.01 27.15
N SER A 79 4.95 -43.92 26.95
CA SER A 79 3.78 -44.04 27.83
C SER A 79 3.93 -45.30 28.66
N THR A 80 4.03 -45.09 29.96
CA THR A 80 3.94 -46.12 30.99
C THR A 80 2.50 -46.64 31.08
N LEU A 81 2.39 -47.93 31.41
CA LEU A 81 1.21 -48.61 31.96
C LEU A 81 0.13 -49.08 30.96
N GLU A 82 -0.16 -50.38 31.08
CA GLU A 82 -1.42 -51.06 30.81
C GLU A 82 -1.71 -51.55 29.38
N SER A 83 -1.57 -52.87 29.26
CA SER A 83 -1.80 -53.67 28.07
C SER A 83 -3.31 -53.76 27.75
N THR A 84 -3.71 -53.19 26.62
CA THR A 84 -4.89 -53.65 25.87
C THR A 84 -4.46 -53.93 24.42
N PRO A 85 -4.84 -55.07 23.80
CA PRO A 85 -4.52 -55.35 22.42
C PRO A 85 -5.44 -54.53 21.50
N GLY A 86 -5.22 -53.22 21.46
CA GLY A 86 -5.87 -52.29 20.55
C GLY A 86 -5.35 -52.51 19.13
N ARG A 87 -6.23 -53.01 18.26
CA ARG A 87 -6.06 -53.10 16.80
C ARG A 87 -5.32 -51.86 16.27
N LYS A 88 -4.05 -52.03 15.92
CA LYS A 88 -3.23 -51.02 15.24
C LYS A 88 -3.98 -50.62 13.97
N ARG A 89 -4.72 -49.51 14.02
CA ARG A 89 -5.26 -48.90 12.81
C ARG A 89 -4.04 -48.42 12.04
N SER A 90 -3.65 -49.22 11.04
CA SER A 90 -2.69 -48.82 10.02
C SER A 90 -3.17 -47.48 9.48
N ARG A 91 -2.51 -46.38 9.87
CA ARG A 91 -2.74 -45.10 9.21
C ARG A 91 -2.33 -45.34 7.77
N ALA A 92 -3.28 -45.18 6.85
CA ALA A 92 -2.97 -45.23 5.43
C ALA A 92 -1.80 -44.28 5.19
N LEU A 93 -0.71 -44.80 4.64
CA LEU A 93 0.40 -43.96 4.21
C LEU A 93 -0.18 -42.95 3.23
N ARG A 94 -0.02 -41.66 3.54
CA ARG A 94 -0.38 -40.62 2.58
C ARG A 94 0.41 -40.92 1.31
N PRO A 95 -0.23 -40.89 0.12
CA PRO A 95 0.51 -41.01 -1.12
C PRO A 95 1.63 -39.96 -1.12
N ARG A 96 2.84 -40.39 -1.48
CA ARG A 96 3.97 -39.47 -1.65
C ARG A 96 3.52 -38.42 -2.66
N SER A 97 3.71 -37.13 -2.32
CA SER A 97 3.46 -36.06 -3.29
C SER A 97 4.20 -36.39 -4.58
N PRO A 98 3.59 -36.16 -5.76
CA PRO A 98 4.28 -36.34 -7.02
C PRO A 98 5.63 -35.64 -6.94
N ILE A 99 6.70 -36.38 -7.25
CA ILE A 99 8.01 -35.77 -7.42
C ILE A 99 7.86 -34.87 -8.64
N LEU A 100 7.95 -33.55 -8.45
CA LEU A 100 8.05 -32.62 -9.55
C LEU A 100 9.34 -32.97 -10.28
N GLU A 101 9.25 -33.78 -11.33
CA GLU A 101 10.35 -33.94 -12.27
C GLU A 101 10.71 -32.54 -12.74
N ALA A 102 11.95 -32.12 -12.53
CA ALA A 102 12.51 -30.90 -13.08
C ALA A 102 12.63 -31.05 -14.60
N LYS A 103 11.48 -31.09 -15.28
CA LYS A 103 11.39 -30.88 -16.72
C LYS A 103 11.53 -29.39 -16.95
N ASP A 104 12.46 -29.01 -17.83
CA ASP A 104 12.59 -27.64 -18.28
C ASP A 104 11.24 -27.16 -18.83
N ILE A 105 10.69 -26.12 -18.20
CA ILE A 105 9.42 -25.53 -18.60
C ILE A 105 9.69 -24.79 -19.91
N PRO A 106 8.98 -25.12 -21.01
CA PRO A 106 9.20 -24.44 -22.29
C PRO A 106 8.89 -22.93 -22.12
N PRO A 107 9.66 -22.05 -22.78
CA PRO A 107 9.41 -20.61 -22.70
C PRO A 107 8.00 -20.29 -23.20
N LEU A 108 7.32 -19.38 -22.50
CA LEU A 108 5.97 -18.98 -22.85
C LEU A 108 6.00 -18.04 -24.07
N GLU A 109 5.49 -18.51 -25.20
CA GLU A 109 5.28 -17.69 -26.38
C GLU A 109 3.85 -17.16 -26.37
N LEU A 110 3.70 -15.84 -26.28
CA LEU A 110 2.38 -15.21 -26.32
C LEU A 110 1.81 -15.22 -27.75
N PRO A 111 0.48 -15.34 -27.93
CA PRO A 111 -0.15 -15.24 -29.24
C PRO A 111 0.07 -13.85 -29.86
N LYS A 112 0.11 -13.76 -31.21
CA LYS A 112 0.29 -12.49 -31.93
C LYS A 112 -0.68 -11.37 -31.54
N SER A 113 -1.87 -11.72 -31.03
CA SER A 113 -2.85 -10.75 -30.55
C SER A 113 -2.39 -9.98 -29.31
N SER A 114 -1.40 -10.45 -28.55
CA SER A 114 -0.86 -9.73 -27.39
C SER A 114 0.02 -8.53 -27.77
N GLU A 115 0.38 -8.38 -29.04
CA GLU A 115 1.19 -7.26 -29.54
C GLU A 115 0.35 -6.00 -29.85
N ASP A 116 -0.98 -6.04 -29.67
CA ASP A 116 -1.89 -4.92 -29.97
C ASP A 116 -1.97 -3.86 -28.85
N LEU A 117 -1.17 -4.00 -27.80
CA LEU A 117 -1.21 -3.13 -26.62
C LEU A 117 0.02 -2.23 -26.55
N LEU A 118 -0.14 -1.11 -25.84
CA LEU A 118 0.93 -0.13 -25.63
C LEU A 118 2.05 -0.62 -24.68
N VAL A 119 1.95 -1.84 -24.16
CA VAL A 119 2.84 -2.43 -23.15
C VAL A 119 3.74 -3.50 -23.81
N PRO A 120 5.05 -3.53 -23.50
CA PRO A 120 5.94 -4.59 -23.96
C PRO A 120 5.49 -5.99 -23.53
N THR A 121 5.67 -7.00 -24.39
CA THR A 121 5.27 -8.40 -24.13
C THR A 121 5.95 -9.00 -22.89
N SER A 122 7.12 -8.50 -22.50
CA SER A 122 7.82 -8.90 -21.27
C SER A 122 7.08 -8.53 -19.99
N GLN A 123 6.36 -7.41 -20.00
CA GLN A 123 5.62 -6.90 -18.84
C GLN A 123 4.13 -7.23 -18.89
N PHE A 124 3.63 -7.73 -20.01
CA PHE A 124 2.21 -8.02 -20.22
C PHE A 124 1.57 -8.86 -19.10
N LEU A 125 2.22 -9.95 -18.68
CA LEU A 125 1.71 -10.80 -17.60
C LEU A 125 1.69 -10.09 -16.25
N ASN A 126 2.69 -9.26 -15.96
CA ASN A 126 2.77 -8.49 -14.73
C ASN A 126 1.64 -7.46 -14.65
N VAL A 127 1.40 -6.73 -15.75
CA VAL A 127 0.31 -5.77 -15.88
C VAL A 127 -1.06 -6.47 -15.80
N SER A 128 -1.20 -7.63 -16.46
CA SER A 128 -2.43 -8.43 -16.40
C SER A 128 -2.71 -8.93 -14.98
N ALA A 129 -1.70 -9.37 -14.24
CA ALA A 129 -1.86 -9.83 -12.86
C ALA A 129 -2.40 -8.71 -11.96
N VAL A 130 -1.81 -7.51 -12.05
CA VAL A 130 -2.29 -6.32 -11.31
C VAL A 130 -3.73 -5.97 -11.73
N TYR A 131 -4.01 -5.92 -13.03
CA TYR A 131 -5.33 -5.56 -13.54
C TYR A 131 -6.43 -6.53 -13.09
N GLU A 132 -6.17 -7.84 -13.10
CA GLU A 132 -7.17 -8.82 -12.68
C GLU A 132 -7.54 -8.66 -11.20
N VAL A 133 -6.58 -8.30 -10.34
CA VAL A 133 -6.90 -7.98 -8.94
C VAL A 133 -7.75 -6.71 -8.86
N LEU A 134 -7.35 -5.63 -9.53
CA LEU A 134 -8.10 -4.37 -9.53
C LEU A 134 -9.53 -4.57 -10.04
N ARG A 135 -9.71 -5.41 -11.06
CA ARG A 135 -11.01 -5.74 -11.65
C ARG A 135 -11.85 -6.62 -10.73
N ASN A 136 -11.26 -7.64 -10.11
CA ASN A 136 -11.97 -8.56 -9.22
C ASN A 136 -12.43 -7.88 -7.93
N PHE A 137 -11.61 -6.96 -7.40
CA PHE A 137 -11.88 -6.22 -6.17
C PHE A 137 -12.35 -4.79 -6.42
N GLY A 138 -12.78 -4.45 -7.64
CA GLY A 138 -13.15 -3.07 -8.01
C GLY A 138 -14.24 -2.46 -7.13
N THR A 139 -15.21 -3.27 -6.67
CA THR A 139 -16.26 -2.82 -5.74
C THR A 139 -15.72 -2.49 -4.35
N VAL A 140 -14.80 -3.31 -3.83
CA VAL A 140 -14.12 -3.11 -2.54
C VAL A 140 -13.25 -1.86 -2.58
N LEU A 141 -12.43 -1.76 -3.63
CA LEU A 141 -11.53 -0.63 -3.88
C LEU A 141 -12.28 0.65 -4.29
N ARG A 142 -13.59 0.56 -4.51
CA ARG A 142 -14.46 1.65 -5.01
C ARG A 142 -13.96 2.26 -6.32
N LEU A 143 -13.30 1.45 -7.13
CA LEU A 143 -12.82 1.85 -8.44
C LEU A 143 -13.97 1.73 -9.45
N SER A 144 -14.09 2.74 -10.31
CA SER A 144 -14.94 2.62 -11.49
C SER A 144 -14.35 1.55 -12.42
N LEU A 145 -15.18 0.72 -13.05
CA LEU A 145 -14.69 -0.28 -13.99
C LEU A 145 -14.07 0.40 -15.22
N PHE A 146 -12.83 0.04 -15.54
CA PHE A 146 -12.09 0.51 -16.72
C PHE A 146 -11.58 -0.67 -17.54
N ARG A 147 -11.28 -0.44 -18.81
CA ARG A 147 -10.80 -1.50 -19.70
C ARG A 147 -9.32 -1.75 -19.51
N PHE A 148 -8.86 -2.94 -19.91
CA PHE A 148 -7.44 -3.29 -19.80
C PHE A 148 -6.56 -2.40 -20.67
N GLU A 149 -7.06 -1.99 -21.83
CA GLU A 149 -6.36 -1.10 -22.77
C GLU A 149 -6.15 0.29 -22.16
N ASP A 150 -7.18 0.82 -21.47
CA ASP A 150 -7.11 2.10 -20.78
C ASP A 150 -6.08 2.05 -19.64
N PHE A 151 -5.99 0.92 -18.94
CA PHE A 151 -4.99 0.70 -17.90
C PHE A 151 -3.57 0.62 -18.47
N CYS A 152 -3.38 -0.12 -19.57
CA CYS A 152 -2.09 -0.19 -20.26
C CYS A 152 -1.64 1.20 -20.75
N ALA A 153 -2.57 2.00 -21.28
CA ALA A 153 -2.31 3.37 -21.70
C ALA A 153 -1.92 4.26 -20.51
N ALA A 154 -2.63 4.15 -19.38
CA ALA A 154 -2.33 4.89 -18.16
C ALA A 154 -0.92 4.59 -17.62
N LEU A 155 -0.51 3.32 -17.62
CA LEU A 155 0.81 2.91 -17.14
C LEU A 155 1.96 3.38 -18.05
N THR A 156 1.73 3.37 -19.36
CA THR A 156 2.74 3.75 -20.36
C THR A 156 2.86 5.27 -20.51
N SER A 157 1.85 6.02 -20.05
CA SER A 157 1.84 7.47 -20.08
C SER A 157 2.97 8.07 -19.25
N GLN A 158 3.58 9.14 -19.77
CA GLN A 158 4.51 10.01 -19.05
C GLN A 158 3.86 11.34 -18.68
N GLU A 159 2.56 11.29 -18.39
CA GLU A 159 1.76 12.42 -17.94
C GLU A 159 0.99 12.03 -16.68
N GLN A 160 0.50 13.03 -15.95
CA GLN A 160 -0.37 12.78 -14.80
C GLN A 160 -1.66 12.11 -15.28
N CYS A 161 -1.84 10.84 -14.89
CA CYS A 161 -3.01 10.05 -15.27
C CYS A 161 -3.94 9.88 -14.07
N THR A 162 -5.18 10.36 -14.20
CA THR A 162 -6.20 10.20 -13.15
C THR A 162 -6.45 8.73 -12.81
N LEU A 163 -6.48 7.83 -13.81
CA LEU A 163 -6.66 6.41 -13.57
C LEU A 163 -5.51 5.84 -12.72
N LEU A 164 -4.28 6.23 -13.00
CA LEU A 164 -3.11 5.80 -12.24
C LEU A 164 -3.16 6.35 -10.80
N ALA A 165 -3.53 7.62 -10.63
CA ALA A 165 -3.69 8.22 -9.31
C ALA A 165 -4.76 7.51 -8.48
N GLU A 166 -5.97 7.37 -9.03
CA GLU A 166 -7.11 6.73 -8.34
C GLU A 166 -6.81 5.27 -7.99
N THR A 167 -6.12 4.51 -8.85
CA THR A 167 -5.76 3.11 -8.54
C THR A 167 -4.82 3.02 -7.34
N HIS A 168 -3.78 3.86 -7.26
CA HIS A 168 -2.89 3.89 -6.10
C HIS A 168 -3.61 4.38 -4.84
N ILE A 169 -4.39 5.45 -4.94
CA ILE A 169 -5.17 6.01 -3.83
C ILE A 169 -6.14 4.97 -3.28
N SER A 170 -6.86 4.26 -4.14
CA SER A 170 -7.81 3.23 -3.74
C SER A 170 -7.15 2.05 -3.03
N LEU A 171 -6.03 1.53 -3.57
CA LEU A 171 -5.26 0.46 -2.93
C LEU A 171 -4.76 0.90 -1.55
N LEU A 172 -4.10 2.06 -1.49
CA LEU A 172 -3.56 2.60 -0.25
C LEU A 172 -4.65 2.85 0.79
N LYS A 173 -5.79 3.44 0.40
CA LYS A 173 -6.93 3.63 1.30
C LYS A 173 -7.48 2.31 1.83
N ALA A 174 -7.51 1.25 1.01
CA ALA A 174 -7.97 -0.05 1.45
C ALA A 174 -7.02 -0.67 2.48
N ILE A 175 -5.70 -0.59 2.24
CA ILE A 175 -4.67 -1.10 3.15
C ILE A 175 -4.72 -0.35 4.49
N LEU A 176 -4.67 0.98 4.46
CA LEU A 176 -4.68 1.81 5.67
C LEU A 176 -5.98 1.63 6.50
N ARG A 177 -7.12 1.40 5.84
CA ARG A 177 -8.39 1.09 6.54
C ARG A 177 -8.34 -0.25 7.25
N GLU A 178 -7.73 -1.24 6.62
CA GLU A 178 -7.56 -2.55 7.24
C GLU A 178 -6.64 -2.46 8.46
N GLU A 179 -5.53 -1.73 8.34
CA GLU A 179 -4.57 -1.52 9.43
C GLU A 179 -5.21 -0.82 10.63
N ASP A 180 -6.01 0.24 10.39
CA ASP A 180 -6.75 0.94 11.46
C ASP A 180 -7.82 0.04 12.09
N THR A 181 -8.53 -0.76 11.29
CA THR A 181 -9.53 -1.72 11.79
C THR A 181 -8.89 -2.83 12.62
N SER A 182 -7.69 -3.27 12.23
CA SER A 182 -6.91 -4.31 12.90
C SER A 182 -6.10 -3.78 14.09
N ASN A 183 -6.10 -2.46 14.34
CA ASN A 183 -5.28 -1.77 15.34
C ASN A 183 -3.78 -2.13 15.24
N THR A 184 -3.25 -2.27 14.02
CA THR A 184 -1.84 -2.60 13.77
C THR A 184 -0.94 -1.36 13.65
N THR A 185 -1.51 -0.15 13.70
CA THR A 185 -0.74 1.10 13.74
C THR A 185 -0.04 1.26 15.09
N PHE A 186 1.27 1.06 15.11
CA PHE A 186 2.09 1.30 16.30
C PHE A 186 2.49 2.78 16.36
N GLY A 187 1.98 3.50 17.34
CA GLY A 187 2.34 4.90 17.57
C GLY A 187 1.67 5.46 18.82
N PRO A 188 2.20 6.57 19.38
CA PRO A 188 1.53 7.30 20.45
C PRO A 188 0.08 7.69 20.07
N ALA A 189 -0.84 7.65 21.03
CA ALA A 189 -2.26 7.89 20.76
C ALA A 189 -2.54 9.32 20.24
N ASP A 190 -1.74 10.29 20.65
CA ASP A 190 -1.80 11.69 20.25
C ASP A 190 -1.43 11.92 18.77
N VAL A 191 -0.67 11.00 18.15
CA VAL A 191 -0.35 11.09 16.70
C VAL A 191 -1.32 10.28 15.83
N LYS A 192 -2.17 9.42 16.40
CA LYS A 192 -3.07 8.54 15.63
C LYS A 192 -3.98 9.34 14.69
N ASP A 193 -4.56 10.44 15.18
CA ASP A 193 -5.44 11.29 14.37
C ASP A 193 -4.67 11.97 13.22
N SER A 194 -3.41 12.34 13.44
CA SER A 194 -2.56 12.94 12.41
C SER A 194 -2.19 11.94 11.31
N VAL A 195 -1.90 10.68 11.65
CA VAL A 195 -1.63 9.62 10.68
C VAL A 195 -2.90 9.27 9.90
N ASN A 196 -4.04 9.17 10.60
CA ASN A 196 -5.33 8.89 9.98
C ASN A 196 -5.80 10.01 9.05
N SER A 197 -5.35 11.25 9.25
CA SER A 197 -5.68 12.36 8.35
C SER A 197 -5.26 12.09 6.89
N THR A 198 -4.15 11.38 6.69
CA THR A 198 -3.65 10.94 5.38
C THR A 198 -4.68 10.14 4.59
N LEU A 199 -5.47 9.28 5.28
CA LEU A 199 -6.53 8.50 4.65
C LEU A 199 -7.61 9.39 4.00
N TYR A 200 -7.86 10.57 4.58
CA TYR A 200 -8.94 11.46 4.16
C TYR A 200 -8.46 12.55 3.20
N PHE A 201 -7.22 13.03 3.35
CA PHE A 201 -6.70 14.15 2.57
C PHE A 201 -5.85 13.77 1.36
N VAL A 202 -5.53 12.49 1.18
CA VAL A 202 -4.83 12.05 -0.04
C VAL A 202 -5.66 12.32 -1.30
N ASP A 203 -5.05 13.02 -2.25
CA ASP A 203 -5.67 13.48 -3.49
C ASP A 203 -4.82 13.12 -4.73
N GLY A 204 -5.32 13.51 -5.91
CA GLY A 204 -4.69 13.23 -7.19
C GLY A 204 -3.31 13.86 -7.40
N MET A 205 -2.83 14.74 -6.52
CA MET A 205 -1.52 15.39 -6.62
C MET A 205 -0.54 14.93 -5.53
N THR A 206 -1.05 14.59 -4.36
CA THR A 206 -0.24 14.25 -3.16
C THR A 206 0.01 12.76 -3.01
N TRP A 207 -0.76 11.91 -3.70
CA TRP A 207 -0.67 10.45 -3.55
C TRP A 207 0.72 9.84 -3.75
N PRO A 208 1.64 10.32 -4.64
CA PRO A 208 2.96 9.73 -4.78
C PRO A 208 3.77 9.80 -3.48
N GLU A 209 3.73 10.98 -2.84
CA GLU A 209 4.41 11.21 -1.56
C GLU A 209 3.82 10.37 -0.44
N VAL A 210 2.49 10.18 -0.45
CA VAL A 210 1.85 9.32 0.55
C VAL A 210 2.27 7.86 0.38
N VAL A 211 2.32 7.35 -0.87
CA VAL A 211 2.79 5.99 -1.14
C VAL A 211 4.26 5.83 -0.74
N ARG A 212 5.10 6.83 -1.00
CA ARG A 212 6.49 6.85 -0.55
C ARG A 212 6.60 6.82 0.97
N ALA A 213 5.87 7.68 1.68
CA ALA A 213 5.83 7.71 3.14
C ALA A 213 5.32 6.39 3.74
N TYR A 214 4.34 5.73 3.09
CA TYR A 214 3.88 4.41 3.49
C TYR A 214 5.00 3.36 3.37
N CYS A 215 5.71 3.33 2.25
CA CYS A 215 6.84 2.39 2.03
C CYS A 215 8.05 2.70 2.93
N GLU A 216 8.17 3.93 3.43
CA GLU A 216 9.22 4.35 4.37
C GLU A 216 8.88 3.96 5.81
N SER A 217 7.59 3.75 6.13
CA SER A 217 7.13 3.45 7.49
C SER A 217 7.55 2.07 8.00
N ASP A 218 7.76 1.10 7.11
CA ASP A 218 8.22 -0.25 7.44
C ASP A 218 9.51 -0.60 6.69
N SER A 219 10.48 -1.13 7.43
CA SER A 219 11.73 -1.66 6.89
C SER A 219 11.53 -2.77 5.86
N GLU A 220 10.46 -3.56 5.96
CA GLU A 220 10.13 -4.61 5.00
C GLU A 220 9.83 -4.04 3.61
N TYR A 221 9.33 -2.81 3.53
CA TYR A 221 8.91 -2.16 2.29
C TYR A 221 10.02 -1.33 1.64
N ARG A 222 11.19 -1.21 2.30
CA ARG A 222 12.32 -0.40 1.83
C ARG A 222 12.80 -0.77 0.42
N HIS A 223 12.59 -2.01 0.00
CA HIS A 223 12.94 -2.50 -1.34
C HIS A 223 12.15 -1.84 -2.47
N VAL A 224 11.01 -1.20 -2.18
CA VAL A 224 10.16 -0.50 -3.16
C VAL A 224 10.56 0.97 -3.31
N LEU A 225 11.15 1.57 -2.27
CA LEU A 225 11.51 2.98 -2.25
C LEU A 225 12.40 3.45 -3.41
N PRO A 226 13.37 2.67 -3.93
CA PRO A 226 14.14 3.08 -5.11
C PRO A 226 13.29 3.35 -6.36
N PHE A 227 12.07 2.82 -6.44
CA PHE A 227 11.12 3.07 -7.54
C PHE A 227 10.26 4.33 -7.31
N LEU A 228 10.31 4.92 -6.11
CA LEU A 228 9.54 6.08 -5.65
C LEU A 228 10.41 7.29 -5.29
N GLU A 229 11.68 7.09 -4.93
CA GLU A 229 12.63 8.13 -4.49
C GLU A 229 13.14 9.00 -5.64
N ASN A 230 12.97 8.57 -6.89
CA ASN A 230 13.18 9.48 -8.02
C ASN A 230 12.08 10.56 -7.95
N GLU A 231 12.47 11.84 -7.95
CA GLU A 231 11.55 12.99 -7.83
C GLU A 231 10.46 13.03 -8.92
N ASP A 232 10.56 12.13 -9.89
CA ASP A 232 9.70 12.03 -11.04
C ASP A 232 8.61 10.94 -10.92
N TYR A 233 8.30 10.27 -9.80
CA TYR A 233 7.12 9.39 -9.75
C TYR A 233 5.82 10.23 -9.76
N PRO A 234 4.85 10.05 -10.70
CA PRO A 234 4.58 8.88 -11.54
C PRO A 234 4.99 9.01 -13.02
N TYR A 235 6.02 9.78 -13.35
CA TYR A 235 6.69 9.91 -14.65
C TYR A 235 7.85 8.92 -14.85
N GLU A 236 8.01 7.98 -13.91
CA GLU A 236 8.97 6.88 -14.01
C GLU A 236 8.65 5.91 -15.18
N PRO A 237 9.63 5.11 -15.63
CA PRO A 237 9.39 4.09 -16.65
C PRO A 237 8.35 3.05 -16.17
N LEU A 238 7.73 2.40 -17.16
CA LEU A 238 6.66 1.42 -16.97
C LEU A 238 7.03 0.34 -15.94
N GLU A 239 8.26 -0.16 -15.97
CA GLU A 239 8.73 -1.22 -15.07
C GLU A 239 8.67 -0.81 -13.59
N ASN A 240 8.97 0.45 -13.28
CA ASN A 240 8.96 0.96 -11.90
C ASN A 240 7.52 1.11 -11.40
N LYS A 241 6.63 1.68 -12.24
CA LYS A 241 5.19 1.78 -11.97
C LYS A 241 4.56 0.43 -11.66
N ILE A 242 4.90 -0.59 -12.45
CA ILE A 242 4.40 -1.95 -12.27
C ILE A 242 4.87 -2.53 -10.93
N LYS A 243 6.14 -2.37 -10.56
CA LYS A 243 6.65 -2.90 -9.28
C LYS A 243 5.97 -2.28 -8.06
N VAL A 244 5.76 -0.96 -8.09
CA VAL A 244 5.03 -0.24 -7.03
C VAL A 244 3.59 -0.75 -6.94
N LEU A 245 2.90 -0.89 -8.08
CA LEU A 245 1.53 -1.40 -8.10
C LEU A 245 1.43 -2.87 -7.67
N GLN A 246 2.38 -3.71 -8.08
CA GLN A 246 2.46 -5.10 -7.64
C GLN A 246 2.60 -5.18 -6.12
N PHE A 247 3.51 -4.38 -5.55
CA PHE A 247 3.66 -4.28 -4.10
C PHE A 247 2.35 -3.88 -3.41
N LEU A 248 1.70 -2.79 -3.85
CA LEU A 248 0.44 -2.34 -3.24
C LEU A 248 -0.68 -3.36 -3.41
N VAL A 249 -0.74 -4.05 -4.55
CA VAL A 249 -1.69 -5.14 -4.79
C VAL A 249 -1.43 -6.31 -3.84
N ASP A 250 -0.18 -6.71 -3.65
CA ASP A 250 0.19 -7.80 -2.75
C ASP A 250 -0.15 -7.46 -1.29
N GLN A 251 0.12 -6.22 -0.86
CA GLN A 251 -0.30 -5.71 0.45
C GLN A 251 -1.82 -5.74 0.60
N PHE A 252 -2.55 -5.27 -0.43
CA PHE A 252 -4.01 -5.35 -0.42
C PHE A 252 -4.52 -6.80 -0.34
N LEU A 253 -3.94 -7.74 -1.07
CA LEU A 253 -4.33 -9.15 -1.04
C LEU A 253 -4.05 -9.83 0.30
N ALA A 254 -3.10 -9.30 1.08
CA ALA A 254 -2.81 -9.77 2.44
C ALA A 254 -3.86 -9.29 3.46
N THR A 255 -4.65 -8.26 3.15
CA THR A 255 -5.73 -7.76 4.03
C THR A 255 -6.86 -8.78 4.19
N ASN A 256 -7.62 -8.71 5.30
CA ASN A 256 -8.74 -9.64 5.50
C ASN A 256 -9.86 -9.41 4.47
N ILE A 257 -10.08 -8.17 4.06
CA ILE A 257 -11.13 -7.81 3.07
C ILE A 257 -10.90 -8.51 1.73
N ALA A 258 -9.65 -8.77 1.36
CA ALA A 258 -9.34 -9.51 0.13
C ALA A 258 -9.44 -11.04 0.29
N ARG A 259 -9.40 -11.55 1.53
CA ARG A 259 -9.44 -12.99 1.84
C ARG A 259 -10.85 -13.54 2.07
N GLU A 260 -11.79 -12.69 2.44
CA GLU A 260 -13.20 -13.04 2.73
C GLU A 260 -14.08 -12.97 1.47
#